data_AF-A0A317F5Z9-F1
#
_entry.id   AF-A0A317F5Z9-F1
#
_cell.length_a   1.000
_cell.length_b   1.000
_cell.length_c   1.000
_cell.angle_alpha   90.00
_cell.angle_beta   90.00
_cell.angle_gamma   90.00
#
_symmetry.space_group_name_H-M   'P 1'
#
loop_
_entity.id
_entity.type
_entity.pdbx_description
1 polymer ?
#
loop_
_entity_poly.entity_id
_entity_poly.type
_entity_poly.pdbx_seq_one_letter_code
_entity_poly.pdbx_strand_id
1 'polypeptide(L)'
;MHLIVFSTLLTPRIKYIFNFIFKDILKAEVEFTGNSQYFLQSDNIKISYGELPLADELFFKSTSLLLSNKVEEFNLKTTLFGEYQVPFPVKDSLLPFDVFAASFFIVSRYEEYLHQKTSTEDFKASKSHQYKWRILDKPIIDEWALILKNLILKKYPGFRFYDKKFIQQPTINFTITPNVPDGFLSKTKFFISSVFKKENVYLTSKFDKITGLGVDNEAVLADLEKSLDKKNNPLFFIGFPNVPDEYIRRNGISNLLAEKSVGLLKPCDNETQNVSGIKEAVSKLKKIHPEQINLNSQQLEVLRFPICYLNLLNSGINSDYSMGYADTAGFRAGTCTPFNWYDLQLEKVTSLSVKSYCISDSVLQFKHLEEAKKIVNDYIDAVKVVDGAFFSSWQLRSLSNNYKYKKLKTVFNDMLKSAG
;
A
#
# COMPACT_ATOMS: atom_id res chain seq x y z
N MET A 1 -1.71 -3.11 32.79
CA MET A 1 -2.95 -3.68 32.21
C MET A 1 -2.80 -3.68 30.72
N HIS A 2 -2.96 -4.83 30.10
CA HIS A 2 -3.01 -5.00 28.65
C HIS A 2 -4.37 -5.60 28.26
N LEU A 3 -4.62 -5.75 26.96
CA LEU A 3 -5.82 -6.40 26.46
C LEU A 3 -5.62 -7.92 26.52
N ILE A 4 -6.58 -8.65 27.05
CA ILE A 4 -6.62 -10.10 26.95
C ILE A 4 -7.79 -10.49 26.03
N VAL A 5 -7.49 -11.26 24.99
CA VAL A 5 -8.45 -11.72 23.98
C VAL A 5 -8.69 -13.21 24.17
N PHE A 6 -9.93 -13.56 24.47
CA PHE A 6 -10.38 -14.94 24.51
C PHE A 6 -11.03 -15.37 23.18
N SER A 7 -10.65 -16.54 22.69
CA SER A 7 -11.40 -17.29 21.67
C SER A 7 -11.23 -18.78 21.94
N THR A 8 -12.29 -19.56 21.73
CA THR A 8 -12.22 -21.03 21.84
C THR A 8 -11.23 -21.63 20.85
N LEU A 9 -11.10 -21.02 19.67
CA LEU A 9 -10.13 -21.39 18.65
C LEU A 9 -9.26 -20.18 18.30
N LEU A 10 -7.94 -20.30 18.51
CA LEU A 10 -6.97 -19.26 18.16
C LEU A 10 -6.28 -19.56 16.83
N THR A 11 -6.92 -19.17 15.73
CA THR A 11 -6.37 -19.32 14.39
C THR A 11 -5.29 -18.25 14.07
N PRO A 12 -4.43 -18.49 13.07
CA PRO A 12 -3.51 -17.46 12.57
C PRO A 12 -4.23 -16.18 12.09
N ARG A 13 -5.42 -16.32 11.48
CA ARG A 13 -6.23 -15.17 11.02
C ARG A 13 -6.69 -14.29 12.18
N ILE A 14 -7.18 -14.89 13.28
CA ILE A 14 -7.56 -14.17 14.50
C ILE A 14 -6.35 -13.43 15.06
N LYS A 15 -5.24 -14.14 15.29
CA LYS A 15 -4.03 -13.52 15.83
C LYS A 15 -3.54 -12.37 14.96
N TYR A 16 -3.57 -12.54 13.64
CA TYR A 16 -3.14 -11.49 12.70
C TYR A 16 -4.03 -10.25 12.80
N ILE A 17 -5.35 -10.39 12.63
CA ILE A 17 -6.22 -9.21 12.54
C ILE A 17 -6.37 -8.48 13.87
N PHE A 18 -6.39 -9.21 14.99
CA PHE A 18 -6.40 -8.60 16.31
C PHE A 18 -5.09 -7.85 16.61
N ASN A 19 -3.92 -8.43 16.26
CA ASN A 19 -2.66 -7.69 16.37
C ASN A 19 -2.67 -6.45 15.47
N PHE A 20 -3.13 -6.57 14.22
CA PHE A 20 -3.18 -5.41 13.32
C PHE A 20 -4.01 -4.27 13.92
N ILE A 21 -5.24 -4.56 14.37
CA ILE A 21 -6.12 -3.53 14.94
C ILE A 21 -5.57 -3.00 16.26
N PHE A 22 -5.27 -3.87 17.22
CA PHE A 22 -4.94 -3.41 18.57
C PHE A 22 -3.49 -2.97 18.70
N LYS A 23 -2.54 -3.74 18.16
CA LYS A 23 -1.11 -3.43 18.27
C LYS A 23 -0.67 -2.40 17.24
N ASP A 24 -1.04 -2.58 15.97
CA ASP A 24 -0.49 -1.74 14.90
C ASP A 24 -1.27 -0.43 14.75
N ILE A 25 -2.61 -0.45 14.74
CA ILE A 25 -3.44 0.77 14.60
C ILE A 25 -3.59 1.50 15.95
N LEU A 26 -3.99 0.78 17.01
CA LEU A 26 -4.32 1.39 18.31
C LEU A 26 -3.15 1.47 19.29
N LYS A 27 -2.01 0.84 18.98
CA LYS A 27 -0.83 0.81 19.85
C LYS A 27 -1.16 0.30 21.27
N ALA A 28 -1.77 -0.86 21.35
CA ALA A 28 -2.07 -1.57 22.58
C ALA A 28 -1.46 -2.98 22.58
N GLU A 29 -0.97 -3.43 23.72
CA GLU A 29 -0.51 -4.80 23.90
C GLU A 29 -1.71 -5.75 24.00
N VAL A 30 -1.62 -6.89 23.31
CA VAL A 30 -2.63 -7.94 23.31
C VAL A 30 -2.02 -9.27 23.70
N GLU A 31 -2.65 -9.93 24.65
CA GLU A 31 -2.45 -11.33 24.98
C GLU A 31 -3.62 -12.17 24.45
N PHE A 32 -3.35 -13.37 23.97
CA PHE A 32 -4.38 -14.30 23.48
C PHE A 32 -4.46 -15.53 24.39
N THR A 33 -5.68 -15.95 24.74
CA THR A 33 -5.92 -17.16 25.54
C THR A 33 -7.11 -17.97 25.01
N GLY A 34 -7.00 -19.30 25.09
CA GLY A 34 -8.14 -20.22 24.95
C GLY A 34 -8.62 -20.79 26.28
N ASN A 35 -8.00 -20.40 27.40
CA ASN A 35 -8.37 -20.83 28.75
C ASN A 35 -9.39 -19.85 29.34
N SER A 36 -10.64 -20.29 29.45
CA SER A 36 -11.76 -19.49 29.95
C SER A 36 -11.61 -19.14 31.43
N GLN A 37 -11.08 -20.05 32.26
CA GLN A 37 -10.87 -19.79 33.68
C GLN A 37 -9.82 -18.69 33.89
N TYR A 38 -8.68 -18.78 33.19
CA TYR A 38 -7.65 -17.74 33.22
C TYR A 38 -8.20 -16.39 32.73
N PHE A 39 -8.97 -16.39 31.64
CA PHE A 39 -9.61 -15.19 31.13
C PHE A 39 -10.55 -14.55 32.15
N LEU A 40 -11.46 -15.34 32.77
CA LEU A 40 -12.45 -14.84 33.73
C LEU A 40 -11.80 -14.28 34.99
N GLN A 41 -10.74 -14.93 35.48
CA GLN A 41 -9.98 -14.54 36.67
C GLN A 41 -9.01 -13.37 36.43
N SER A 42 -8.77 -12.97 35.18
CA SER A 42 -7.85 -11.89 34.86
C SER A 42 -8.43 -10.51 35.21
N ASP A 43 -7.60 -9.66 35.79
CA ASP A 43 -7.85 -8.23 35.99
C ASP A 43 -7.52 -7.38 34.75
N ASN A 44 -7.04 -8.01 33.67
CA ASN A 44 -6.79 -7.34 32.40
C ASN A 44 -8.09 -6.93 31.70
N ILE A 45 -7.96 -6.13 30.63
CA ILE A 45 -9.11 -5.69 29.85
C ILE A 45 -9.58 -6.83 28.97
N LYS A 46 -10.78 -7.34 29.27
CA LYS A 46 -11.33 -8.55 28.69
C LYS A 46 -12.10 -8.28 27.40
N ILE A 47 -11.66 -8.91 26.32
CA ILE A 47 -12.35 -9.00 25.03
C ILE A 47 -12.54 -10.48 24.70
N SER A 48 -13.74 -10.87 24.27
CA SER A 48 -14.01 -12.22 23.79
C SER A 48 -14.50 -12.20 22.34
N TYR A 49 -14.07 -13.19 21.57
CA TYR A 49 -14.45 -13.40 20.19
C TYR A 49 -14.91 -14.85 20.00
N GLY A 50 -16.19 -15.05 19.69
CA GLY A 50 -16.78 -16.39 19.64
C GLY A 50 -18.30 -16.39 19.44
N GLU A 51 -18.95 -17.52 19.73
CA GLU A 51 -20.40 -17.66 19.52
C GLU A 51 -21.26 -17.02 20.62
N LEU A 52 -20.77 -17.04 21.86
CA LEU A 52 -21.45 -16.55 23.06
C LEU A 52 -20.45 -15.83 24.00
N PRO A 53 -20.90 -14.82 24.76
CA PRO A 53 -20.09 -14.20 25.80
C PRO A 53 -19.82 -15.18 26.96
N LEU A 54 -18.75 -14.95 27.70
CA LEU A 54 -18.38 -15.74 28.87
C LEU A 54 -18.90 -15.11 30.18
N ALA A 55 -18.98 -13.78 30.22
CA ALA A 55 -19.46 -12.98 31.33
C ALA A 55 -19.91 -11.60 30.80
N ASP A 56 -19.59 -10.53 31.53
CA ASP A 56 -19.88 -9.16 31.18
C ASP A 56 -18.69 -8.49 30.47
N GLU A 57 -17.91 -9.18 29.64
CA GLU A 57 -16.75 -8.59 28.93
C GLU A 57 -17.14 -7.72 27.71
N LEU A 58 -16.17 -7.31 26.90
CA LEU A 58 -16.43 -6.78 25.56
C LEU A 58 -16.55 -7.95 24.56
N PHE A 59 -17.77 -8.39 24.29
CA PHE A 59 -18.04 -9.53 23.41
C PHE A 59 -18.27 -9.13 21.95
N PHE A 60 -17.58 -9.85 21.05
CA PHE A 60 -17.76 -9.76 19.61
C PHE A 60 -18.10 -11.14 19.05
N LYS A 61 -19.26 -11.23 18.37
CA LYS A 61 -19.67 -12.50 17.78
C LYS A 61 -18.84 -12.85 16.56
N SER A 62 -18.37 -14.09 16.49
CA SER A 62 -17.53 -14.59 15.40
C SER A 62 -18.32 -15.06 14.19
N THR A 63 -17.74 -14.89 13.02
CA THR A 63 -18.14 -15.59 11.79
C THR A 63 -17.07 -16.59 11.33
N SER A 64 -17.45 -17.47 10.40
CA SER A 64 -16.59 -18.58 9.97
C SER A 64 -15.30 -18.18 9.27
N LEU A 65 -15.19 -16.95 8.74
CA LEU A 65 -14.04 -16.53 7.94
C LEU A 65 -12.73 -16.62 8.74
N LEU A 66 -12.73 -16.14 9.99
CA LEU A 66 -11.54 -16.16 10.83
C LEU A 66 -11.26 -17.54 11.43
N LEU A 67 -12.25 -18.44 11.42
CA LEU A 67 -12.12 -19.81 11.93
C LEU A 67 -11.66 -20.79 10.83
N SER A 68 -11.75 -20.38 9.56
CA SER A 68 -11.34 -21.17 8.39
C SER A 68 -9.86 -20.99 8.06
N ASN A 69 -9.27 -22.00 7.42
CA ASN A 69 -7.94 -21.98 6.80
C ASN A 69 -8.00 -22.10 5.27
N LYS A 70 -9.19 -21.97 4.68
CA LYS A 70 -9.41 -22.10 3.23
C LYS A 70 -9.71 -20.75 2.59
N VAL A 71 -9.39 -20.66 1.30
CA VAL A 71 -9.71 -19.52 0.44
C VAL A 71 -10.74 -19.95 -0.59
N GLU A 72 -12.00 -19.81 -0.20
CA GLU A 72 -13.18 -20.23 -0.97
C GLU A 72 -14.09 -19.03 -1.23
N GLU A 73 -14.87 -19.11 -2.32
CA GLU A 73 -15.94 -18.17 -2.59
C GLU A 73 -17.08 -18.37 -1.59
N PHE A 74 -17.68 -17.27 -1.14
CA PHE A 74 -18.87 -17.31 -0.31
C PHE A 74 -19.81 -16.16 -0.68
N ASN A 75 -21.11 -16.39 -0.49
CA ASN A 75 -22.12 -15.36 -0.71
C ASN A 75 -22.05 -14.36 0.45
N LEU A 76 -21.46 -13.20 0.16
CA LEU A 76 -21.20 -12.17 1.15
C LEU A 76 -22.45 -11.34 1.43
N LYS A 77 -23.10 -11.64 2.55
CA LYS A 77 -24.21 -10.85 3.06
C LYS A 77 -23.69 -9.56 3.71
N THR A 78 -24.48 -8.50 3.58
CA THR A 78 -24.22 -7.20 4.19
C THR A 78 -25.37 -6.73 5.07
N THR A 79 -25.08 -5.78 5.95
CA THR A 79 -26.06 -4.99 6.68
C THR A 79 -25.65 -3.51 6.64
N LEU A 80 -26.57 -2.61 6.98
CA LEU A 80 -26.29 -1.19 7.09
C LEU A 80 -25.58 -0.89 8.42
N PHE A 81 -24.56 -0.03 8.39
CA PHE A 81 -23.92 0.52 9.57
C PHE A 81 -23.68 2.02 9.36
N GLY A 82 -24.51 2.85 9.99
CA GLY A 82 -24.58 4.27 9.67
C GLY A 82 -25.06 4.47 8.23
N GLU A 83 -24.21 5.03 7.38
CA GLU A 83 -24.53 5.40 5.99
C GLU A 83 -23.96 4.44 4.94
N TYR A 84 -23.19 3.42 5.35
CA TYR A 84 -22.52 2.48 4.46
C TYR A 84 -22.85 1.02 4.79
N GLN A 85 -22.48 0.12 3.88
CA GLN A 85 -22.68 -1.32 4.07
C GLN A 85 -21.46 -1.98 4.72
N VAL A 86 -21.71 -2.95 5.60
CA VAL A 86 -20.69 -3.77 6.23
C VAL A 86 -20.97 -5.26 5.98
N PRO A 87 -19.93 -6.08 5.71
CA PRO A 87 -20.08 -7.51 5.53
C PRO A 87 -20.21 -8.24 6.87
N PHE A 88 -20.53 -9.53 6.83
CA PHE A 88 -20.55 -10.43 8.00
C PHE A 88 -21.52 -9.98 9.11
N PRO A 89 -22.82 -9.81 8.81
CA PRO A 89 -23.80 -9.40 9.82
C PRO A 89 -23.91 -10.44 10.94
N VAL A 90 -23.98 -9.96 12.18
CA VAL A 90 -24.16 -10.80 13.39
C VAL A 90 -25.23 -10.19 14.30
N LYS A 91 -25.78 -11.01 15.20
CA LYS A 91 -26.68 -10.59 16.27
C LYS A 91 -26.01 -10.79 17.62
N ASP A 92 -26.55 -10.15 18.66
CA ASP A 92 -26.13 -10.34 20.05
C ASP A 92 -24.63 -10.07 20.29
N SER A 93 -24.10 -9.05 19.61
CA SER A 93 -22.69 -8.64 19.61
C SER A 93 -22.60 -7.13 19.86
N LEU A 94 -21.45 -6.63 20.33
CA LEU A 94 -21.24 -5.18 20.52
C LEU A 94 -21.38 -4.36 19.23
N LEU A 95 -21.15 -4.98 18.07
CA LEU A 95 -21.37 -4.40 16.75
C LEU A 95 -22.32 -5.28 15.94
N PRO A 96 -23.11 -4.72 15.02
CA PRO A 96 -24.08 -5.49 14.21
C PRO A 96 -23.43 -6.34 13.10
N PHE A 97 -22.10 -6.40 13.08
CA PHE A 97 -21.29 -7.17 12.14
C PHE A 97 -19.99 -7.61 12.81
N ASP A 98 -19.38 -8.65 12.26
CA ASP A 98 -18.06 -9.11 12.67
C ASP A 98 -16.99 -8.20 12.08
N VAL A 99 -16.62 -7.18 12.86
CA VAL A 99 -15.62 -6.17 12.50
C VAL A 99 -14.24 -6.78 12.24
N PHE A 100 -13.89 -7.89 12.91
CA PHE A 100 -12.60 -8.53 12.74
C PHE A 100 -12.58 -9.34 11.43
N ALA A 101 -13.62 -10.09 11.11
CA ALA A 101 -13.73 -10.77 9.83
C ALA A 101 -13.80 -9.76 8.66
N ALA A 102 -14.57 -8.67 8.82
CA ALA A 102 -14.65 -7.60 7.83
C ALA A 102 -13.29 -6.98 7.55
N SER A 103 -12.55 -6.62 8.61
CA SER A 103 -11.21 -6.03 8.49
C SER A 103 -10.22 -7.00 7.84
N PHE A 104 -10.23 -8.27 8.25
CA PHE A 104 -9.38 -9.31 7.67
C PHE A 104 -9.65 -9.49 6.17
N PHE A 105 -10.91 -9.65 5.78
CA PHE A 105 -11.32 -9.82 4.38
C PHE A 105 -10.78 -8.69 3.47
N ILE A 106 -10.84 -7.45 3.97
CA ILE A 106 -10.40 -6.27 3.24
C ILE A 106 -8.87 -6.21 3.19
N VAL A 107 -8.17 -6.25 4.33
CA VAL A 107 -6.72 -6.03 4.40
C VAL A 107 -5.92 -7.18 3.80
N SER A 108 -6.43 -8.42 3.87
CA SER A 108 -5.80 -9.58 3.25
C SER A 108 -5.99 -9.64 1.73
N ARG A 109 -6.74 -8.68 1.16
CA ARG A 109 -7.16 -8.65 -0.26
C ARG A 109 -7.80 -9.98 -0.70
N TYR A 110 -8.66 -10.55 0.15
CA TYR A 110 -9.24 -11.89 -0.06
C TYR A 110 -9.93 -12.03 -1.43
N GLU A 111 -10.65 -10.99 -1.86
CA GLU A 111 -11.31 -10.92 -3.17
C GLU A 111 -10.33 -10.98 -4.36
N GLU A 112 -9.11 -10.45 -4.22
CA GLU A 112 -8.13 -10.44 -5.30
C GLU A 112 -7.49 -11.81 -5.50
N TYR A 113 -7.29 -12.56 -4.41
CA TYR A 113 -6.88 -13.97 -4.49
C TYR A 113 -7.90 -14.83 -5.24
N LEU A 114 -9.20 -14.58 -5.02
CA LEU A 114 -10.26 -15.29 -5.74
C LEU A 114 -10.28 -14.90 -7.22
N HIS A 115 -10.25 -13.60 -7.53
CA HIS A 115 -10.24 -13.11 -8.91
C HIS A 115 -9.05 -13.65 -9.71
N GLN A 116 -7.86 -13.72 -9.12
CA GLN A 116 -6.64 -14.17 -9.80
C GLN A 116 -6.57 -15.69 -10.01
N LYS A 117 -7.44 -16.48 -9.39
CA LYS A 117 -7.59 -17.90 -9.72
C LYS A 117 -8.26 -18.11 -11.09
N THR A 118 -9.08 -17.17 -11.54
CA THR A 118 -9.94 -17.33 -12.72
C THR A 118 -9.67 -16.29 -13.82
N SER A 119 -8.88 -15.25 -13.53
CA SER A 119 -8.60 -14.15 -14.46
C SER A 119 -7.16 -13.66 -14.37
N THR A 120 -6.61 -13.27 -15.53
CA THR A 120 -5.32 -12.58 -15.64
C THR A 120 -5.46 -11.05 -15.71
N GLU A 121 -6.70 -10.55 -15.74
CA GLU A 121 -7.03 -9.13 -15.77
C GLU A 121 -6.70 -8.44 -14.45
N ASP A 122 -6.41 -7.14 -14.53
CA ASP A 122 -6.25 -6.31 -13.35
C ASP A 122 -7.52 -6.25 -12.48
N PHE A 123 -7.32 -6.20 -11.17
CA PHE A 123 -8.39 -6.06 -10.20
C PHE A 123 -8.72 -4.58 -10.00
N LYS A 124 -9.62 -4.06 -10.84
CA LYS A 124 -10.05 -2.66 -10.79
C LYS A 124 -10.85 -2.31 -9.54
N ALA A 125 -10.77 -1.06 -9.09
CA ALA A 125 -11.52 -0.55 -7.94
C ALA A 125 -13.03 -0.81 -8.04
N SER A 126 -13.62 -0.64 -9.23
CA SER A 126 -15.05 -0.87 -9.48
C SER A 126 -15.51 -2.32 -9.27
N LYS A 127 -14.59 -3.30 -9.34
CA LYS A 127 -14.88 -4.71 -9.02
C LYS A 127 -14.92 -4.96 -7.50
N SER A 128 -14.21 -4.14 -6.73
CA SER A 128 -14.03 -4.33 -5.29
C SER A 128 -15.34 -4.20 -4.51
N HIS A 129 -15.44 -4.96 -3.42
CA HIS A 129 -16.54 -4.82 -2.48
C HIS A 129 -16.53 -3.46 -1.77
N GLN A 130 -15.35 -2.93 -1.45
CA GLN A 130 -15.20 -1.60 -0.84
C GLN A 130 -15.86 -0.50 -1.67
N TYR A 131 -15.71 -0.55 -3.00
CA TYR A 131 -16.38 0.37 -3.91
C TYR A 131 -17.91 0.19 -3.87
N LYS A 132 -18.39 -1.06 -3.95
CA LYS A 132 -19.82 -1.39 -3.91
C LYS A 132 -20.49 -0.98 -2.59
N TRP A 133 -19.75 -1.06 -1.49
CA TRP A 133 -20.22 -0.70 -0.14
C TRP A 133 -20.04 0.76 0.22
N ARG A 134 -19.44 1.58 -0.67
CA ARG A 134 -19.16 3.01 -0.47
C ARG A 134 -18.27 3.27 0.76
N ILE A 135 -17.20 2.49 0.89
CA ILE A 135 -16.20 2.63 1.96
C ILE A 135 -14.77 2.80 1.43
N LEU A 136 -14.60 2.85 0.11
CA LEU A 136 -13.28 2.91 -0.54
C LEU A 136 -12.54 4.23 -0.27
N ASP A 137 -13.27 5.32 -0.06
CA ASP A 137 -12.76 6.67 0.16
C ASP A 137 -12.28 6.93 1.60
N LYS A 138 -12.37 5.93 2.48
CA LYS A 138 -12.04 6.04 3.91
C LYS A 138 -11.02 5.00 4.35
N PRO A 139 -10.13 5.31 5.32
CA PRO A 139 -9.31 4.30 5.99
C PRO A 139 -10.20 3.50 6.96
N ILE A 140 -11.16 2.76 6.40
CA ILE A 140 -12.33 2.24 7.11
C ILE A 140 -11.97 1.31 8.28
N ILE A 141 -10.88 0.54 8.16
CA ILE A 141 -10.40 -0.33 9.24
C ILE A 141 -9.85 0.51 10.40
N ASP A 142 -9.16 1.62 10.11
CA ASP A 142 -8.67 2.55 11.13
C ASP A 142 -9.85 3.25 11.83
N GLU A 143 -10.90 3.63 11.09
CA GLU A 143 -12.13 4.19 11.68
C GLU A 143 -12.84 3.17 12.60
N TRP A 144 -12.96 1.92 12.17
CA TRP A 144 -13.49 0.85 13.02
C TRP A 144 -12.63 0.61 14.26
N ALA A 145 -11.30 0.72 14.14
CA ALA A 145 -10.41 0.65 15.28
C ALA A 145 -10.67 1.80 16.28
N LEU A 146 -10.95 3.02 15.82
CA LEU A 146 -11.34 4.12 16.72
C LEU A 146 -12.67 3.84 17.43
N ILE A 147 -13.63 3.21 16.76
CA ILE A 147 -14.88 2.76 17.40
C ILE A 147 -14.56 1.75 18.51
N LEU A 148 -13.69 0.77 18.25
CA LEU A 148 -13.25 -0.21 19.24
C LEU A 148 -12.51 0.44 20.42
N LYS A 149 -11.63 1.42 20.16
CA LYS A 149 -10.97 2.24 21.18
C LYS A 149 -12.00 2.90 22.10
N ASN A 150 -13.03 3.53 21.53
CA ASN A 150 -14.09 4.20 22.31
C ASN A 150 -14.93 3.21 23.13
N LEU A 151 -15.25 2.02 22.59
CA LEU A 151 -15.94 0.97 23.34
C LEU A 151 -15.11 0.48 24.54
N ILE A 152 -13.80 0.32 24.35
CA ILE A 152 -12.86 -0.04 25.43
C ILE A 152 -12.82 1.05 26.49
N LEU A 153 -12.60 2.31 26.11
CA LEU A 153 -12.52 3.42 27.05
C LEU A 153 -13.83 3.67 27.81
N LYS A 154 -14.98 3.41 27.17
CA LYS A 154 -16.29 3.51 27.83
C LYS A 154 -16.43 2.50 28.97
N LYS A 155 -15.91 1.28 28.80
CA LYS A 155 -15.98 0.22 29.82
C LYS A 155 -14.82 0.28 30.82
N TYR A 156 -13.65 0.71 30.37
CA TYR A 156 -12.42 0.78 31.15
C TYR A 156 -11.81 2.20 31.06
N PRO A 157 -12.38 3.21 31.73
CA PRO A 157 -11.97 4.62 31.59
C PRO A 157 -10.52 4.91 31.99
N GLY A 158 -9.91 4.06 32.82
CA GLY A 158 -8.52 4.18 33.25
C GLY A 158 -7.49 3.67 32.22
N PHE A 159 -7.93 2.99 31.16
CA PHE A 159 -7.02 2.46 30.15
C PHE A 159 -6.48 3.57 29.26
N ARG A 160 -5.20 3.46 28.89
CA ARG A 160 -4.53 4.42 28.01
C ARG A 160 -3.93 3.69 26.82
N PHE A 161 -4.22 4.20 25.64
CA PHE A 161 -3.56 3.80 24.41
C PHE A 161 -2.33 4.69 24.22
N TYR A 162 -1.28 4.18 23.57
CA TYR A 162 -0.16 5.04 23.19
C TYR A 162 -0.57 5.97 22.05
N ASP A 163 -0.10 7.22 22.13
CA ASP A 163 -0.33 8.20 21.09
C ASP A 163 0.48 7.85 19.83
N LYS A 164 -0.13 8.07 18.68
CA LYS A 164 0.53 8.06 17.38
C LYS A 164 0.38 9.43 16.74
N LYS A 165 1.19 9.70 15.73
CA LYS A 165 1.18 10.97 15.01
C LYS A 165 0.91 10.71 13.56
N PHE A 166 0.17 11.62 12.94
CA PHE A 166 0.05 11.69 11.49
C PHE A 166 1.44 11.66 10.81
N ILE A 167 1.57 10.81 9.80
CA ILE A 167 2.76 10.71 8.94
C ILE A 167 2.34 10.99 7.51
N GLN A 168 3.15 11.73 6.78
CA GLN A 168 2.99 11.91 5.33
C GLN A 168 4.26 11.42 4.63
N GLN A 169 4.11 10.52 3.67
CA GLN A 169 5.22 10.00 2.88
C GLN A 169 4.82 9.86 1.40
N PRO A 170 5.07 10.88 0.58
CA PRO A 170 4.89 10.77 -0.86
C PRO A 170 5.94 9.84 -1.48
N THR A 171 5.56 9.16 -2.54
CA THR A 171 6.46 8.37 -3.38
C THR A 171 6.57 8.99 -4.77
N ILE A 172 7.76 8.94 -5.36
CA ILE A 172 8.04 9.51 -6.68
C ILE A 172 8.69 8.43 -7.53
N ASN A 173 8.09 8.10 -8.67
CA ASN A 173 8.56 7.03 -9.54
C ASN A 173 9.01 7.55 -10.91
N PHE A 174 10.04 6.92 -11.47
CA PHE A 174 10.51 7.17 -12.84
C PHE A 174 11.38 6.03 -13.36
N THR A 175 11.50 5.93 -14.68
CA THR A 175 12.43 5.01 -15.34
C THR A 175 13.64 5.78 -15.85
N ILE A 176 14.85 5.23 -15.67
CA ILE A 176 16.08 5.82 -16.21
C ILE A 176 16.01 5.85 -17.74
N THR A 177 16.38 6.98 -18.33
CA THR A 177 16.46 7.12 -19.78
C THR A 177 17.80 6.55 -20.29
N PRO A 178 17.80 5.61 -21.25
CA PRO A 178 19.04 5.15 -21.88
C PRO A 178 19.81 6.27 -22.56
N ASN A 179 21.13 6.23 -22.48
CA ASN A 179 22.01 7.01 -23.32
C ASN A 179 22.15 6.34 -24.69
N VAL A 180 21.96 7.11 -25.77
CA VAL A 180 22.21 6.60 -27.12
C VAL A 180 23.72 6.69 -27.37
N PRO A 181 24.40 5.59 -27.71
CA PRO A 181 25.84 5.63 -27.94
C PRO A 181 26.20 6.51 -29.14
N ASP A 182 27.40 7.07 -29.09
CA ASP A 182 28.01 7.78 -30.21
C ASP A 182 28.56 6.80 -31.26
N GLY A 183 28.57 7.23 -32.53
CA GLY A 183 29.05 6.43 -33.67
C GLY A 183 27.97 5.60 -34.38
N PHE A 184 28.05 5.52 -35.72
CA PHE A 184 27.04 4.89 -36.58
C PHE A 184 26.86 3.40 -36.28
N LEU A 185 27.95 2.64 -36.13
CA LEU A 185 27.91 1.20 -35.83
C LEU A 185 27.28 0.91 -34.46
N SER A 186 27.66 1.68 -33.44
CA SER A 186 27.14 1.55 -32.07
C SER A 186 25.67 1.93 -31.99
N LYS A 187 25.25 2.98 -32.71
CA LYS A 187 23.83 3.34 -32.86
C LYS A 187 23.05 2.20 -33.51
N THR A 188 23.53 1.68 -34.65
CA THR A 188 22.86 0.58 -35.36
C THR A 188 22.74 -0.67 -34.48
N LYS A 189 23.80 -1.03 -33.72
CA LYS A 189 23.77 -2.15 -32.76
C LYS A 189 22.75 -1.90 -31.63
N PHE A 190 22.70 -0.70 -31.07
CA PHE A 190 21.70 -0.30 -30.08
C PHE A 190 20.28 -0.42 -30.64
N PHE A 191 20.02 0.12 -31.83
CA PHE A 191 18.74 0.02 -32.51
C PHE A 191 18.32 -1.43 -32.79
N ILE A 192 19.20 -2.26 -33.36
CA ILE A 192 18.94 -3.68 -33.59
C ILE A 192 18.63 -4.38 -32.26
N SER A 193 19.45 -4.20 -31.23
CA SER A 193 19.21 -4.82 -29.92
C SER A 193 17.90 -4.37 -29.26
N SER A 194 17.46 -3.13 -29.53
CA SER A 194 16.20 -2.58 -29.03
C SER A 194 14.96 -3.05 -29.82
N VAL A 195 15.14 -3.51 -31.06
CA VAL A 195 14.06 -3.98 -31.94
C VAL A 195 13.86 -5.51 -31.84
N PHE A 196 14.92 -6.28 -31.57
CA PHE A 196 14.85 -7.75 -31.50
C PHE A 196 14.32 -8.31 -30.17
N LYS A 197 14.14 -7.47 -29.14
CA LYS A 197 13.36 -7.82 -27.94
C LYS A 197 11.91 -7.37 -28.16
N LYS A 198 11.03 -8.32 -28.50
CA LYS A 198 9.58 -8.12 -28.63
C LYS A 198 8.99 -7.66 -27.29
N GLU A 199 8.93 -6.36 -27.06
CA GLU A 199 7.72 -5.65 -26.63
C GLU A 199 7.97 -4.13 -26.59
N ASN A 200 7.04 -3.40 -27.18
CA ASN A 200 7.25 -2.09 -27.76
C ASN A 200 7.07 -0.96 -26.72
N VAL A 201 7.85 -0.98 -25.63
CA VAL A 201 7.97 0.16 -24.68
C VAL A 201 8.85 1.30 -25.25
N TYR A 202 9.43 1.07 -26.42
CA TYR A 202 10.18 2.09 -27.16
C TYR A 202 9.26 3.15 -27.82
N LEU A 203 7.99 2.80 -28.11
CA LEU A 203 7.06 3.73 -28.77
C LEU A 203 6.51 4.82 -27.85
N THR A 204 6.34 4.57 -26.55
CA THR A 204 5.82 5.59 -25.62
C THR A 204 6.88 6.60 -25.19
N SER A 205 8.16 6.23 -25.14
CA SER A 205 9.25 7.18 -24.80
C SER A 205 9.82 7.92 -26.02
N LYS A 206 9.65 7.39 -27.24
CA LYS A 206 10.05 8.09 -28.48
C LYS A 206 8.97 8.95 -29.12
N PHE A 207 7.67 8.65 -28.95
CA PHE A 207 6.64 9.61 -29.35
C PHE A 207 6.78 10.93 -28.58
N ASP A 208 7.18 10.89 -27.31
CA ASP A 208 7.42 12.10 -26.52
C ASP A 208 8.73 12.83 -26.93
N LYS A 209 9.78 12.12 -27.38
CA LYS A 209 11.03 12.77 -27.83
C LYS A 209 10.96 13.36 -29.24
N ILE A 210 10.18 12.77 -30.15
CA ILE A 210 10.01 13.29 -31.52
C ILE A 210 9.02 14.48 -31.56
N THR A 211 8.18 14.63 -30.54
CA THR A 211 7.20 15.73 -30.39
C THR A 211 7.69 16.90 -29.51
N GLY A 212 8.91 16.84 -28.96
CA GLY A 212 9.42 17.88 -28.04
C GLY A 212 8.85 17.82 -26.61
N LEU A 213 8.26 16.68 -26.22
CA LEU A 213 7.62 16.41 -24.93
C LEU A 213 8.49 15.58 -23.95
N GLY A 214 9.73 15.25 -24.31
CA GLY A 214 10.64 14.50 -23.45
C GLY A 214 11.02 15.28 -22.19
N VAL A 215 10.66 14.75 -21.01
CA VAL A 215 11.06 15.33 -19.72
C VAL A 215 12.42 14.76 -19.31
N ASP A 216 13.37 15.65 -19.00
CA ASP A 216 14.67 15.27 -18.45
C ASP A 216 14.56 14.99 -16.94
N ASN A 217 14.75 13.73 -16.55
CA ASN A 217 14.67 13.31 -15.16
C ASN A 217 15.69 14.04 -14.27
N GLU A 218 16.93 14.27 -14.73
CA GLU A 218 17.96 14.93 -13.92
C GLU A 218 17.58 16.38 -13.64
N ALA A 219 17.06 17.08 -14.67
CA ALA A 219 16.59 18.46 -14.52
C ALA A 219 15.40 18.57 -13.55
N VAL A 220 14.45 17.64 -13.61
CA VAL A 220 13.29 17.64 -12.69
C VAL A 220 13.70 17.28 -11.27
N LEU A 221 14.61 16.32 -11.08
CA LEU A 221 15.14 15.98 -9.76
C LEU A 221 15.87 17.17 -9.11
N ALA A 222 16.73 17.85 -9.87
CA ALA A 222 17.45 19.03 -9.39
C ALA A 222 16.52 20.22 -9.06
N ASP A 223 15.40 20.36 -9.77
CA ASP A 223 14.36 21.35 -9.47
C ASP A 223 13.53 20.98 -8.24
N LEU A 224 13.17 19.69 -8.12
CA LEU A 224 12.45 19.16 -6.98
C LEU A 224 13.25 19.32 -5.68
N GLU A 225 14.55 19.04 -5.70
CA GLU A 225 15.44 19.17 -4.54
C GLU A 225 15.38 20.55 -3.89
N LYS A 226 15.24 21.62 -4.70
CA LYS A 226 15.11 23.00 -4.23
C LYS A 226 13.80 23.27 -3.47
N SER A 227 12.78 22.45 -3.68
CA SER A 227 11.44 22.60 -3.11
C SER A 227 11.14 21.67 -1.94
N LEU A 228 11.98 20.65 -1.72
CA LEU A 228 11.77 19.67 -0.67
C LEU A 228 12.44 20.11 0.63
N ASP A 229 11.64 20.29 1.69
CA ASP A 229 12.14 20.44 3.04
C ASP A 229 12.62 19.11 3.63
N LYS A 230 13.55 19.18 4.61
CA LYS A 230 14.05 18.01 5.35
C LYS A 230 12.94 17.18 6.02
N LYS A 231 11.81 17.80 6.38
CA LYS A 231 10.68 17.16 7.07
C LYS A 231 9.84 16.26 6.15
N ASN A 232 9.78 16.57 4.85
CA ASN A 232 8.89 15.90 3.89
C ASN A 232 9.69 15.26 2.74
N ASN A 233 10.57 14.31 3.07
CA ASN A 233 11.43 13.66 2.09
C ASN A 233 10.69 12.51 1.39
N PRO A 234 10.46 12.58 0.05
CA PRO A 234 9.81 11.50 -0.69
C PRO A 234 10.67 10.24 -0.76
N LEU A 235 10.01 9.09 -0.94
CA LEU A 235 10.67 7.84 -1.33
C LEU A 235 10.68 7.71 -2.86
N PHE A 236 11.84 7.52 -3.46
CA PHE A 236 11.98 7.44 -4.91
C PHE A 236 12.00 6.00 -5.41
N PHE A 237 11.27 5.69 -6.49
CA PHE A 237 11.26 4.38 -7.14
C PHE A 237 11.83 4.46 -8.54
N ILE A 238 12.87 3.68 -8.80
CA ILE A 238 13.65 3.74 -10.04
C ILE A 238 13.42 2.48 -10.86
N GLY A 239 12.97 2.67 -12.10
CA GLY A 239 12.85 1.62 -13.11
C GLY A 239 14.08 1.58 -14.01
N PHE A 240 14.43 0.39 -14.48
CA PHE A 240 15.57 0.21 -15.39
C PHE A 240 15.10 -0.25 -16.77
N PRO A 241 15.56 0.41 -17.85
CA PRO A 241 15.27 -0.05 -19.21
C PRO A 241 15.99 -1.37 -19.50
N ASN A 242 15.41 -2.18 -20.39
CA ASN A 242 15.97 -3.46 -20.83
C ASN A 242 17.09 -3.27 -21.88
N VAL A 243 18.14 -2.54 -21.51
CA VAL A 243 19.33 -2.27 -22.32
C VAL A 243 20.59 -2.72 -21.58
N PRO A 244 21.71 -3.01 -22.30
CA PRO A 244 22.99 -3.26 -21.66
C PRO A 244 23.40 -2.15 -20.68
N ASP A 245 24.09 -2.54 -19.61
CA ASP A 245 24.40 -1.69 -18.47
C ASP A 245 25.20 -0.42 -18.84
N GLU A 246 26.00 -0.48 -19.90
CA GLU A 246 26.81 0.62 -20.46
C GLU A 246 25.96 1.79 -21.00
N TYR A 247 24.71 1.54 -21.38
CA TYR A 247 23.79 2.58 -21.86
C TYR A 247 22.99 3.25 -20.74
N ILE A 248 23.21 2.88 -19.47
CA ILE A 248 22.48 3.43 -18.34
C ILE A 248 23.36 4.52 -17.70
N ARG A 249 23.02 5.80 -17.94
CA ARG A 249 23.68 6.94 -17.30
C ARG A 249 23.23 7.03 -15.84
N ARG A 250 24.16 6.85 -14.90
CA ARG A 250 23.86 6.77 -13.45
C ARG A 250 24.39 7.95 -12.64
N ASN A 251 25.51 8.55 -13.04
CA ASN A 251 26.26 9.47 -12.17
C ASN A 251 25.45 10.70 -11.74
N GLY A 252 24.71 11.35 -12.64
CA GLY A 252 23.87 12.50 -12.31
C GLY A 252 22.75 12.15 -11.32
N ILE A 253 22.02 11.07 -11.60
CA ILE A 253 20.94 10.56 -10.75
C ILE A 253 21.48 10.09 -9.39
N SER A 254 22.64 9.43 -9.35
CA SER A 254 23.23 8.92 -8.10
C SER A 254 23.59 10.08 -7.16
N ASN A 255 24.14 11.17 -7.70
CA ASN A 255 24.46 12.37 -6.91
C ASN A 255 23.19 13.04 -6.36
N LEU A 256 22.16 13.20 -7.19
CA LEU A 256 20.90 13.84 -6.79
C LEU A 256 20.09 13.02 -5.77
N LEU A 257 20.35 11.71 -5.68
CA LEU A 257 19.65 10.79 -4.78
C LEU A 257 20.53 10.24 -3.65
N ALA A 258 21.75 10.75 -3.47
CA ALA A 258 22.73 10.18 -2.54
C ALA A 258 22.25 10.11 -1.08
N GLU A 259 21.45 11.09 -0.63
CA GLU A 259 20.86 11.11 0.71
C GLU A 259 19.33 10.87 0.69
N LYS A 260 18.83 10.22 -0.36
CA LYS A 260 17.41 9.97 -0.55
C LYS A 260 17.12 8.48 -0.42
N SER A 261 15.99 8.15 0.21
CA SER A 261 15.50 6.78 0.17
C SER A 261 15.11 6.43 -1.25
N VAL A 262 15.68 5.34 -1.78
CA VAL A 262 15.35 4.82 -3.10
C VAL A 262 14.77 3.40 -3.03
N GLY A 263 14.12 2.96 -4.10
CA GLY A 263 13.49 1.66 -4.22
C GLY A 263 13.38 1.24 -5.68
N LEU A 264 12.99 -0.01 -5.90
CA LEU A 264 12.86 -0.59 -7.24
C LEU A 264 11.44 -0.40 -7.78
N LEU A 265 11.33 0.16 -8.97
CA LEU A 265 10.08 0.29 -9.71
C LEU A 265 9.83 -0.92 -10.60
N LYS A 266 8.58 -1.38 -10.65
CA LYS A 266 8.08 -2.47 -11.52
C LYS A 266 8.85 -3.80 -11.43
N PRO A 267 9.18 -4.31 -10.24
CA PRO A 267 9.91 -5.59 -10.12
C PRO A 267 9.15 -6.81 -10.64
N CYS A 268 7.82 -6.78 -10.70
CA CYS A 268 6.96 -7.93 -11.05
C CYS A 268 6.36 -7.83 -12.47
N ASP A 269 6.94 -7.04 -13.37
CA ASP A 269 6.45 -6.90 -14.74
C ASP A 269 6.53 -8.23 -15.53
N ASN A 270 5.64 -8.41 -16.51
CA ASN A 270 5.24 -9.70 -17.12
C ASN A 270 6.39 -10.54 -17.70
N GLU A 271 7.48 -9.94 -18.18
CA GLU A 271 8.66 -10.68 -18.69
C GLU A 271 9.55 -11.24 -17.56
N THR A 272 9.39 -10.71 -16.35
CA THR A 272 10.35 -10.84 -15.23
C THR A 272 9.69 -11.22 -13.91
N GLN A 273 8.54 -11.90 -13.93
CA GLN A 273 7.97 -12.55 -12.73
C GLN A 273 8.84 -13.73 -12.23
N ASN A 274 10.16 -13.61 -12.36
CA ASN A 274 11.15 -14.50 -11.79
C ASN A 274 12.10 -13.71 -10.89
N VAL A 275 12.55 -14.40 -9.85
CA VAL A 275 13.47 -13.86 -8.84
C VAL A 275 14.78 -13.35 -9.46
N SER A 276 15.22 -13.92 -10.60
CA SER A 276 16.44 -13.51 -11.29
C SER A 276 16.37 -12.10 -11.85
N GLY A 277 15.26 -11.72 -12.50
CA GLY A 277 15.10 -10.38 -13.07
C GLY A 277 15.06 -9.31 -11.98
N ILE A 278 14.36 -9.59 -10.87
CA ILE A 278 14.34 -8.70 -9.70
C ILE A 278 15.74 -8.53 -9.12
N LYS A 279 16.50 -9.63 -8.95
CA LYS A 279 17.88 -9.58 -8.45
C LYS A 279 18.82 -8.79 -9.36
N GLU A 280 18.67 -8.89 -10.68
CA GLU A 280 19.42 -8.07 -11.63
C GLU A 280 19.08 -6.58 -11.47
N ALA A 281 17.79 -6.24 -11.38
CA ALA A 281 17.36 -4.87 -11.18
C ALA A 281 17.80 -4.29 -9.82
N VAL A 282 17.80 -5.11 -8.76
CA VAL A 282 18.37 -4.75 -7.45
C VAL A 282 19.88 -4.49 -7.56
N SER A 283 20.61 -5.31 -8.33
CA SER A 283 22.04 -5.07 -8.59
C SER A 283 22.26 -3.72 -9.32
N LYS A 284 21.40 -3.38 -10.28
CA LYS A 284 21.42 -2.07 -10.95
C LYS A 284 21.12 -0.92 -10.00
N LEU A 285 20.17 -1.08 -9.08
CA LEU A 285 19.83 -0.11 -8.04
C LEU A 285 21.00 0.13 -7.07
N LYS A 286 21.68 -0.93 -6.63
CA LYS A 286 22.87 -0.82 -5.76
C LYS A 286 24.03 -0.07 -6.41
N LYS A 287 24.13 -0.05 -7.74
CA LYS A 287 25.12 0.77 -8.45
C LYS A 287 24.80 2.27 -8.42
N ILE A 288 23.55 2.65 -8.12
CA ILE A 288 23.12 4.04 -7.94
C ILE A 288 23.21 4.44 -6.48
N HIS A 289 22.82 3.54 -5.58
CA HIS A 289 22.80 3.80 -4.13
C HIS A 289 23.45 2.64 -3.36
N PRO A 290 24.80 2.57 -3.29
CA PRO A 290 25.52 1.43 -2.71
C PRO A 290 25.24 1.20 -1.22
N GLU A 291 25.03 2.27 -0.46
CA GLU A 291 24.81 2.21 1.00
C GLU A 291 23.38 1.79 1.38
N GLN A 292 22.53 1.47 0.39
CA GLN A 292 21.14 1.11 0.66
C GLN A 292 21.05 -0.26 1.34
N ILE A 293 20.63 -0.25 2.61
CA ILE A 293 20.40 -1.46 3.40
C ILE A 293 18.98 -2.00 3.19
N ASN A 294 17.97 -1.12 3.23
CA ASN A 294 16.56 -1.53 3.13
C ASN A 294 16.06 -1.43 1.69
N LEU A 295 15.60 -2.55 1.13
CA LEU A 295 15.05 -2.59 -0.22
C LEU A 295 13.53 -2.35 -0.19
N ASN A 296 13.09 -1.37 -0.97
CA ASN A 296 11.68 -1.04 -1.16
C ASN A 296 11.26 -1.36 -2.61
N SER A 297 9.99 -1.71 -2.83
CA SER A 297 9.41 -1.87 -4.17
C SER A 297 8.16 -1.04 -4.40
N GLN A 298 7.88 -0.73 -5.66
CA GLN A 298 6.60 -0.22 -6.13
C GLN A 298 6.33 -0.76 -7.54
N GLN A 299 5.20 -1.42 -7.77
CA GLN A 299 4.83 -2.03 -9.06
C GLN A 299 4.04 -1.07 -9.95
N LEU A 300 3.14 -0.25 -9.38
CA LEU A 300 2.15 0.63 -10.05
C LEU A 300 1.12 -0.05 -10.97
N GLU A 301 1.54 -1.08 -11.69
CA GLU A 301 0.74 -1.92 -12.58
C GLU A 301 0.43 -3.27 -11.92
N VAL A 302 -0.17 -4.21 -12.64
CA VAL A 302 -0.95 -5.31 -12.04
C VAL A 302 -0.19 -6.05 -10.94
N LEU A 303 -0.69 -5.92 -9.72
CA LEU A 303 -0.16 -6.58 -8.54
C LEU A 303 -0.78 -7.98 -8.41
N ARG A 304 -0.04 -9.01 -8.82
CA ARG A 304 -0.49 -10.41 -8.80
C ARG A 304 -0.15 -11.12 -7.50
N PHE A 305 -1.16 -11.53 -6.74
CA PHE A 305 -1.03 -12.33 -5.54
C PHE A 305 -1.06 -13.84 -5.85
N PRO A 306 -0.35 -14.65 -5.07
CA PRO A 306 0.72 -14.26 -4.14
C PRO A 306 2.06 -14.02 -4.86
N ILE A 307 2.15 -14.32 -6.16
CA ILE A 307 3.41 -14.50 -6.91
C ILE A 307 4.32 -13.27 -6.83
N CYS A 308 3.79 -12.06 -7.02
CA CYS A 308 4.62 -10.85 -6.95
C CYS A 308 5.25 -10.67 -5.57
N TYR A 309 4.44 -10.77 -4.50
CA TYR A 309 4.91 -10.59 -3.13
C TYR A 309 5.86 -11.70 -2.67
N LEU A 310 5.67 -12.94 -3.11
CA LEU A 310 6.63 -14.02 -2.90
C LEU A 310 7.96 -13.74 -3.61
N ASN A 311 7.92 -13.27 -4.85
CA ASN A 311 9.12 -12.95 -5.62
C ASN A 311 9.91 -11.78 -5.01
N LEU A 312 9.22 -10.77 -4.46
CA LEU A 312 9.84 -9.69 -3.70
C LEU A 312 10.61 -10.24 -2.48
N LEU A 313 9.94 -11.04 -1.65
CA LEU A 313 10.54 -11.65 -0.46
C LEU A 313 11.75 -12.53 -0.82
N ASN A 314 11.63 -13.37 -1.85
CA ASN A 314 12.72 -14.23 -2.34
C ASN A 314 13.91 -13.45 -2.95
N SER A 315 13.71 -12.16 -3.21
CA SER A 315 14.74 -11.23 -3.69
C SER A 315 15.30 -10.33 -2.57
N GLY A 316 14.86 -10.54 -1.32
CA GLY A 316 15.30 -9.77 -0.15
C GLY A 316 14.57 -8.43 0.03
N ILE A 317 13.48 -8.19 -0.71
CA ILE A 317 12.66 -6.99 -0.57
C ILE A 317 11.58 -7.26 0.48
N ASN A 318 11.56 -6.45 1.55
CA ASN A 318 10.67 -6.62 2.71
C ASN A 318 9.71 -5.43 2.92
N SER A 319 9.69 -4.47 1.99
CA SER A 319 8.88 -3.26 2.07
C SER A 319 8.31 -2.92 0.69
N ASP A 320 6.99 -2.78 0.59
CA ASP A 320 6.29 -2.55 -0.68
C ASP A 320 5.28 -1.41 -0.60
N TYR A 321 5.25 -0.58 -1.65
CA TYR A 321 4.37 0.59 -1.79
C TYR A 321 3.45 0.44 -3.01
N SER A 322 3.21 -0.80 -3.47
CA SER A 322 2.45 -1.08 -4.69
C SER A 322 0.94 -1.06 -4.47
N MET A 323 0.49 -1.29 -3.24
CA MET A 323 -0.94 -1.47 -2.97
C MET A 323 -1.68 -0.14 -3.02
N GLY A 324 -2.33 0.12 -4.14
CA GLY A 324 -3.25 1.23 -4.35
C GLY A 324 -3.94 1.08 -5.70
N TYR A 325 -4.86 1.98 -6.03
CA TYR A 325 -5.47 2.04 -7.36
C TYR A 325 -4.83 3.18 -8.15
N ALA A 326 -4.30 2.88 -9.33
CA ALA A 326 -3.64 3.89 -10.16
C ALA A 326 -4.65 4.90 -10.73
N ASP A 327 -5.84 4.44 -11.11
CA ASP A 327 -6.87 5.22 -11.82
C ASP A 327 -8.04 5.68 -10.93
N THR A 328 -8.05 5.29 -9.65
CA THR A 328 -9.12 5.60 -8.70
C THR A 328 -8.51 6.02 -7.38
N ALA A 329 -8.93 7.16 -6.80
CA ALA A 329 -8.52 7.49 -5.44
C ALA A 329 -9.28 6.62 -4.43
N GLY A 330 -8.60 6.15 -3.39
CA GLY A 330 -9.18 5.34 -2.33
C GLY A 330 -8.19 4.37 -1.66
N PHE A 331 -8.57 3.88 -0.48
CA PHE A 331 -7.78 2.96 0.33
C PHE A 331 -7.99 1.52 -0.14
N ARG A 332 -7.20 1.06 -1.11
CA ARG A 332 -7.29 -0.32 -1.65
C ARG A 332 -7.20 -1.39 -0.53
N ALA A 333 -6.36 -1.16 0.48
CA ALA A 333 -6.22 -2.04 1.64
C ALA A 333 -7.26 -1.80 2.76
N GLY A 334 -8.17 -0.84 2.60
CA GLY A 334 -9.11 -0.39 3.64
C GLY A 334 -8.46 0.30 4.83
N THR A 335 -7.17 0.59 4.77
CA THR A 335 -6.38 1.14 5.88
C THR A 335 -5.29 2.07 5.36
N CYS A 336 -4.93 3.04 6.21
CA CYS A 336 -3.76 3.90 6.04
C CYS A 336 -2.57 3.46 6.92
N THR A 337 -2.77 2.48 7.80
CA THR A 337 -1.71 1.96 8.68
C THR A 337 -0.91 0.89 7.94
N PRO A 338 0.44 0.98 7.92
CA PRO A 338 1.27 -0.08 7.35
C PRO A 338 1.01 -1.43 8.02
N PHE A 339 0.99 -2.51 7.22
CA PHE A 339 0.69 -3.85 7.70
C PHE A 339 1.62 -4.89 7.06
N ASN A 340 1.79 -6.02 7.74
CA ASN A 340 2.52 -7.14 7.17
C ASN A 340 1.58 -7.98 6.32
N TRP A 341 1.97 -8.30 5.09
CA TRP A 341 1.14 -9.10 4.19
C TRP A 341 0.87 -10.49 4.80
N TYR A 342 -0.41 -10.85 4.89
CA TYR A 342 -0.88 -12.18 5.24
C TYR A 342 -1.03 -13.02 3.96
N ASP A 343 -0.22 -14.06 3.81
CA ASP A 343 -0.35 -14.97 2.69
C ASP A 343 -1.49 -15.96 2.94
N LEU A 344 -2.61 -15.75 2.25
CA LEU A 344 -3.79 -16.61 2.34
C LEU A 344 -3.58 -18.05 1.83
N GLN A 345 -2.57 -18.30 0.99
CA GLN A 345 -2.27 -19.68 0.57
C GLN A 345 -1.51 -20.46 1.64
N LEU A 346 -0.67 -19.76 2.40
CA LEU A 346 0.18 -20.35 3.44
C LEU A 346 -0.37 -20.13 4.86
N GLU A 347 -1.51 -19.44 4.99
CA GLU A 347 -2.14 -19.07 6.26
C GLU A 347 -1.16 -18.50 7.29
N LYS A 348 -0.32 -17.56 6.84
CA LYS A 348 0.73 -16.98 7.66
C LYS A 348 0.97 -15.51 7.38
N VAL A 349 1.36 -14.80 8.43
CA VAL A 349 1.92 -13.45 8.33
C VAL A 349 3.33 -13.55 7.76
N THR A 350 3.67 -12.71 6.79
CA THR A 350 5.01 -12.62 6.21
C THR A 350 5.78 -11.43 6.76
N SER A 351 7.07 -11.31 6.42
CA SER A 351 7.87 -10.13 6.76
C SER A 351 7.71 -8.97 5.75
N LEU A 352 6.88 -9.11 4.71
CA LEU A 352 6.67 -8.07 3.71
C LEU A 352 5.73 -7.01 4.27
N SER A 353 6.27 -5.85 4.61
CA SER A 353 5.52 -4.70 5.12
C SER A 353 4.98 -3.85 3.97
N VAL A 354 3.66 -3.82 3.82
CA VAL A 354 2.92 -3.08 2.81
C VAL A 354 2.54 -1.69 3.31
N LYS A 355 2.79 -0.67 2.48
CA LYS A 355 2.37 0.73 2.67
C LYS A 355 1.42 1.09 1.54
N SER A 356 0.12 1.11 1.83
CA SER A 356 -0.90 1.31 0.80
C SER A 356 -1.07 2.79 0.48
N TYR A 357 -0.88 3.19 -0.78
CA TYR A 357 -1.18 4.56 -1.22
C TYR A 357 -2.67 4.70 -1.54
N CYS A 358 -3.22 5.87 -1.21
CA CYS A 358 -4.64 6.18 -1.44
C CYS A 358 -4.87 7.08 -2.66
N ILE A 359 -3.82 7.72 -3.17
CA ILE A 359 -3.94 8.66 -4.29
C ILE A 359 -2.74 8.57 -5.24
N SER A 360 -3.00 8.76 -6.52
CA SER A 360 -1.97 8.88 -7.56
C SER A 360 -2.18 10.16 -8.37
N ASP A 361 -1.10 10.63 -9.00
CA ASP A 361 -1.14 11.74 -9.96
C ASP A 361 -2.05 11.47 -11.17
N SER A 362 -2.21 10.22 -11.57
CA SER A 362 -3.01 9.80 -12.72
C SER A 362 -4.50 10.09 -12.50
N VAL A 363 -4.99 9.92 -11.26
CA VAL A 363 -6.36 10.30 -10.86
C VAL A 363 -6.59 11.80 -10.97
N LEU A 364 -5.56 12.59 -10.70
CA LEU A 364 -5.60 14.06 -10.66
C LEU A 364 -5.39 14.70 -12.03
N GLN A 365 -4.80 13.98 -12.99
CA GLN A 365 -4.39 14.50 -14.28
C GLN A 365 -5.54 15.15 -15.05
N PHE A 366 -6.75 14.59 -14.95
CA PHE A 366 -7.93 15.07 -15.68
C PHE A 366 -8.85 16.00 -14.87
N LYS A 367 -8.50 16.31 -13.61
CA LYS A 367 -9.28 17.20 -12.73
C LYS A 367 -8.89 18.66 -12.90
N HIS A 368 -9.78 19.61 -12.59
CA HIS A 368 -9.38 21.01 -12.47
C HIS A 368 -8.48 21.21 -11.24
N LEU A 369 -7.70 22.31 -11.20
CA LEU A 369 -6.72 22.55 -10.12
C LEU A 369 -7.37 22.49 -8.74
N GLU A 370 -8.44 23.25 -8.52
CA GLU A 370 -9.12 23.33 -7.22
C GLU A 370 -9.78 22.00 -6.84
N GLU A 371 -10.35 21.27 -7.79
CA GLU A 371 -10.89 19.92 -7.55
C GLU A 371 -9.78 18.95 -7.15
N ALA A 372 -8.63 18.98 -7.83
CA ALA A 372 -7.49 18.14 -7.50
C ALA A 372 -6.93 18.44 -6.09
N LYS A 373 -6.83 19.72 -5.72
CA LYS A 373 -6.45 20.13 -4.36
C LYS A 373 -7.44 19.65 -3.32
N LYS A 374 -8.75 19.81 -3.59
CA LYS A 374 -9.81 19.36 -2.69
C LYS A 374 -9.72 17.86 -2.45
N ILE A 375 -9.61 17.06 -3.52
CA ILE A 375 -9.47 15.59 -3.41
C ILE A 375 -8.28 15.23 -2.51
N VAL A 376 -7.10 15.80 -2.76
CA VAL A 376 -5.90 15.51 -1.95
C VAL A 376 -6.12 15.89 -0.48
N ASN A 377 -6.68 17.06 -0.19
CA ASN A 377 -6.93 17.52 1.17
C ASN A 377 -7.97 16.65 1.88
N ASP A 378 -9.06 16.26 1.21
CA ASP A 378 -10.08 15.38 1.78
C ASP A 378 -9.46 14.05 2.27
N TYR A 379 -8.54 13.45 1.48
CA TYR A 379 -7.83 12.23 1.88
C TYR A 379 -6.81 12.47 3.00
N ILE A 380 -6.10 13.60 3.01
CA ILE A 380 -5.20 13.95 4.12
C ILE A 380 -5.99 14.09 5.41
N ASP A 381 -7.12 14.80 5.37
CA ASP A 381 -7.98 15.03 6.54
C ASP A 381 -8.55 13.71 7.07
N ALA A 382 -9.00 12.81 6.18
CA ALA A 382 -9.44 11.47 6.56
C ALA A 382 -8.35 10.67 7.30
N VAL A 383 -7.08 10.77 6.86
CA VAL A 383 -5.95 10.11 7.55
C VAL A 383 -5.57 10.81 8.85
N LYS A 384 -5.69 12.14 8.93
CA LYS A 384 -5.45 12.91 10.17
C LYS A 384 -6.44 12.56 11.27
N VAL A 385 -7.72 12.33 10.93
CA VAL A 385 -8.76 11.90 11.90
C VAL A 385 -8.36 10.63 12.66
N VAL A 386 -7.60 9.73 12.00
CA VAL A 386 -7.15 8.47 12.59
C VAL A 386 -5.67 8.48 12.99
N ASP A 387 -4.99 9.63 12.98
CA ASP A 387 -3.54 9.78 13.21
C ASP A 387 -2.70 8.73 12.45
N GLY A 388 -3.06 8.51 11.18
CA GLY A 388 -2.49 7.45 10.33
C GLY A 388 -1.32 7.90 9.46
N ALA A 389 -0.98 7.08 8.45
CA ALA A 389 0.06 7.38 7.48
C ALA A 389 -0.53 7.64 6.07
N PHE A 390 -0.34 8.85 5.58
CA PHE A 390 -0.78 9.28 4.26
C PHE A 390 0.31 8.98 3.21
N PHE A 391 0.02 8.02 2.33
CA PHE A 391 0.87 7.66 1.20
C PHE A 391 0.21 8.08 -0.12
N SER A 392 1.01 8.70 -0.99
CA SER A 392 0.60 9.15 -2.32
C SER A 392 1.65 8.80 -3.37
N SER A 393 1.27 8.45 -4.59
CA SER A 393 2.20 8.04 -5.65
C SER A 393 2.23 9.02 -6.83
N TRP A 394 3.41 9.50 -7.20
CA TRP A 394 3.61 10.51 -8.23
C TRP A 394 4.65 10.09 -9.26
N GLN A 395 4.40 10.33 -10.54
CA GLN A 395 5.43 10.17 -11.57
C GLN A 395 6.33 11.41 -11.56
N LEU A 396 7.65 11.23 -11.66
CA LEU A 396 8.60 12.36 -11.67
C LEU A 396 8.25 13.38 -12.77
N ARG A 397 7.83 12.91 -13.95
CA ARG A 397 7.42 13.79 -15.06
C ARG A 397 6.27 14.73 -14.70
N SER A 398 5.36 14.29 -13.82
CA SER A 398 4.22 15.08 -13.33
C SER A 398 4.65 16.25 -12.44
N LEU A 399 5.90 16.26 -12.00
CA LEU A 399 6.51 17.31 -11.18
C LEU A 399 7.41 18.26 -12.01
N SER A 400 7.41 18.12 -13.34
CA SER A 400 8.21 18.96 -14.23
C SER A 400 7.57 20.35 -14.46
N ASN A 401 8.38 21.30 -14.94
CA ASN A 401 7.92 22.64 -15.34
C ASN A 401 7.24 22.66 -16.71
N ASN A 402 7.03 21.51 -17.36
CA ASN A 402 6.28 21.44 -18.60
C ASN A 402 4.83 21.91 -18.36
N TYR A 403 4.30 22.71 -19.29
CA TYR A 403 2.94 23.27 -19.20
C TYR A 403 1.87 22.21 -18.90
N LYS A 404 2.01 21.00 -19.47
CA LYS A 404 1.09 19.86 -19.24
C LYS A 404 1.00 19.45 -17.76
N TYR A 405 2.09 19.58 -17.01
CA TYR A 405 2.24 19.07 -15.65
C TYR A 405 2.25 20.16 -14.57
N LYS A 406 2.28 21.45 -14.96
CA LYS A 406 2.30 22.59 -14.03
C LYS A 406 1.21 22.53 -12.95
N LYS A 407 0.01 22.08 -13.32
CA LYS A 407 -1.11 21.85 -12.39
C LYS A 407 -0.78 20.78 -11.36
N LEU A 408 -0.30 19.61 -11.78
CA LEU A 408 0.05 18.49 -10.89
C LEU A 408 1.20 18.86 -9.95
N LYS A 409 2.23 19.54 -10.46
CA LYS A 409 3.31 20.10 -9.64
C LYS A 409 2.79 21.06 -8.56
N THR A 410 1.82 21.92 -8.91
CA THR A 410 1.18 22.84 -7.94
C THR A 410 0.46 22.07 -6.85
N VAL A 411 -0.34 21.05 -7.21
CA VAL A 411 -1.05 20.21 -6.23
C VAL A 411 -0.07 19.47 -5.33
N PHE A 412 1.01 18.90 -5.88
CA PHE A 412 2.05 18.23 -5.11
C PHE A 412 2.71 19.17 -4.09
N ASN A 413 3.07 20.39 -4.51
CA ASN A 413 3.69 21.38 -3.62
C ASN A 413 2.74 21.82 -2.50
N ASP A 414 1.45 21.96 -2.77
CA ASP A 414 0.46 22.30 -1.75
C ASP A 414 0.24 21.13 -0.78
N MET A 415 0.18 19.89 -1.29
CA MET A 415 0.14 18.67 -0.47
C MET A 415 1.32 18.58 0.50
N LEU A 416 2.54 18.94 0.09
CA LEU A 416 3.71 18.96 0.96
C LEU A 416 3.58 19.96 2.12
N LYS A 417 2.87 21.07 1.93
CA LYS A 417 2.64 22.08 2.99
C LYS A 417 1.60 21.62 4.01
N SER A 418 0.66 20.75 3.62
CA SER A 418 -0.37 20.20 4.51
C SER A 418 0.16 19.24 5.58
N ALA A 419 1.44 18.86 5.51
CA ALA A 419 2.17 18.04 6.49
C ALA A 419 2.61 18.80 7.77
N GLY A 420 2.13 20.03 7.94
CA GLY A 420 2.36 20.91 9.08
C GLY A 420 1.49 20.58 10.27
#